data_AF-A7SP55-F1
#
_entry.id   AF-A7SP55-F1
#
_cell.length_a   1.000
_cell.length_b   1.000
_cell.length_c   1.000
_cell.angle_alpha   90.00
_cell.angle_beta   90.00
_cell.angle_gamma   90.00
#
_symmetry.space_group_name_H-M   'P 1'
#
loop_
_entity.id
_entity.type
_entity.pdbx_description
1 polymer ?
#
loop_
_entity_poly.entity_id
_entity_poly.type
_entity_poly.pdbx_seq_one_letter_code
_entity_poly.pdbx_strand_id
1 'polypeptide(L)'
;MAKSLPTTQPLEMQGDMATNWEKFKDSWENYIIATELNKKLDAIVVATLLTVMGKDCCRIYKNLPLTDHERKSPTSILEKLGEEFQSKSNIIYERASVKDTWENYIIATGLNKKLDAIVVATLLTVMGKDCYRIYNNLPLTDHERKSPTSILEKLGEEFQSKRNIIYERYLYFCIAQEPSKGFDRFLNSLRDRITTCKYITLENEMLRDRIVFGVNNSDTRERLLGKN
;
A
#
# COMPACT_ATOMS: atom_id res chain seq x y z
N MET A 1 -32.15 6.87 -26.67
CA MET A 1 -31.04 5.92 -26.45
C MET A 1 -30.10 6.57 -25.44
N ALA A 2 -30.06 6.09 -24.20
CA ALA A 2 -29.16 6.66 -23.19
C ALA A 2 -27.72 6.36 -23.61
N LYS A 3 -26.90 7.41 -23.81
CA LYS A 3 -25.46 7.26 -24.06
C LYS A 3 -24.86 6.46 -22.91
N SER A 4 -24.30 5.29 -23.20
CA SER A 4 -23.62 4.49 -22.18
C SER A 4 -22.46 5.30 -21.62
N LEU A 5 -22.51 5.62 -20.34
CA LEU A 5 -21.40 6.26 -19.66
C LEU A 5 -20.16 5.36 -19.77
N PRO A 6 -18.97 5.91 -20.03
CA PRO A 6 -17.75 5.12 -20.08
C PRO A 6 -17.53 4.45 -18.72
N THR A 7 -17.09 3.19 -18.76
CA THR A 7 -16.77 2.41 -17.55
C THR A 7 -15.62 3.07 -16.79
N THR A 8 -15.62 2.97 -15.46
CA THR A 8 -14.52 3.52 -14.64
C THR A 8 -13.20 2.85 -14.99
N GLN A 9 -12.09 3.52 -14.66
CA GLN A 9 -10.78 2.87 -14.77
C GLN A 9 -10.67 1.74 -13.73
N PRO A 10 -10.00 0.62 -14.07
CA PRO A 10 -9.73 -0.44 -13.13
C PRO A 10 -8.87 0.02 -11.96
N LEU A 11 -8.92 -0.74 -10.85
CA LEU A 11 -8.06 -0.48 -9.70
C LEU A 11 -6.58 -0.60 -10.12
N GLU A 12 -5.80 0.46 -9.86
CA GLU A 12 -4.36 0.44 -10.07
C GLU A 12 -3.69 -0.42 -8.99
N MET A 13 -3.18 -1.58 -9.40
CA MET A 13 -2.61 -2.59 -8.52
C MET A 13 -1.11 -2.35 -8.19
N GLN A 14 -0.59 -1.16 -8.47
CA GLN A 14 0.82 -0.81 -8.30
C GLN A 14 0.98 0.52 -7.57
N GLY A 15 2.03 0.65 -6.74
CA GLY A 15 2.28 1.85 -5.94
C GLY A 15 1.52 1.85 -4.62
N ASP A 16 1.04 3.02 -4.19
CA ASP A 16 0.28 3.17 -2.95
C ASP A 16 -1.15 2.61 -3.11
N MET A 17 -1.33 1.39 -2.62
CA MET A 17 -2.62 0.70 -2.67
C MET A 17 -3.71 1.38 -1.84
N ALA A 18 -3.41 2.17 -0.80
CA ALA A 18 -4.44 2.91 -0.07
C ALA A 18 -5.01 3.99 -0.97
N THR A 19 -4.14 4.85 -1.48
CA THR A 19 -4.54 5.96 -2.32
C THR A 19 -5.21 5.47 -3.60
N ASN A 20 -4.71 4.39 -4.21
CA ASN A 20 -5.33 3.80 -5.39
C ASN A 20 -6.71 3.21 -5.09
N TRP A 21 -6.86 2.57 -3.93
CA TRP A 21 -8.14 2.04 -3.49
C TRP A 21 -9.17 3.16 -3.25
N GLU A 22 -8.80 4.23 -2.53
CA GLU A 22 -9.70 5.38 -2.32
C GLU A 22 -10.12 6.00 -3.65
N LYS A 23 -9.17 6.26 -4.56
CA LYS A 23 -9.49 6.80 -5.90
C LYS A 23 -10.43 5.90 -6.69
N PHE A 24 -10.22 4.59 -6.64
CA PHE A 24 -11.09 3.62 -7.29
C PHE A 24 -12.48 3.63 -6.66
N LYS A 25 -12.57 3.62 -5.32
CA LYS A 25 -13.81 3.63 -4.57
C LYS A 25 -14.64 4.89 -4.86
N ASP A 26 -14.01 6.06 -4.84
CA ASP A 26 -14.65 7.34 -5.20
C ASP A 26 -15.19 7.29 -6.65
N SER A 27 -14.39 6.76 -7.57
CA SER A 27 -14.81 6.62 -8.98
C SER A 27 -15.97 5.65 -9.13
N TRP A 28 -15.96 4.55 -8.39
CA TRP A 28 -17.00 3.53 -8.38
C TRP A 28 -18.33 4.05 -7.80
N GLU A 29 -18.28 4.77 -6.69
CA GLU A 29 -19.46 5.39 -6.06
C GLU A 29 -20.15 6.37 -7.02
N ASN A 30 -19.36 7.25 -7.64
CA ASN A 30 -19.86 8.18 -8.65
C ASN A 30 -20.47 7.45 -9.86
N TYR A 31 -19.82 6.38 -10.32
CA TYR A 31 -20.31 5.58 -11.45
C TYR A 31 -21.62 4.86 -11.14
N ILE A 32 -21.74 4.26 -9.95
CA ILE A 32 -22.97 3.60 -9.52
C ILE A 32 -24.16 4.57 -9.56
N ILE A 33 -23.97 5.78 -9.03
CA ILE A 33 -25.02 6.80 -8.99
C ILE A 33 -25.37 7.26 -10.41
N ALA A 34 -24.36 7.59 -11.22
CA ALA A 34 -24.55 8.12 -12.57
C ALA A 34 -25.21 7.12 -13.53
N THR A 35 -25.02 5.82 -13.29
CA THR A 35 -25.61 4.73 -14.10
C THR A 35 -26.89 4.15 -13.50
N GLU A 36 -27.34 4.67 -12.35
CA GLU A 36 -28.44 4.13 -11.55
C GLU A 36 -28.28 2.64 -11.19
N LEU A 37 -27.02 2.13 -11.14
CA LEU A 37 -26.74 0.77 -10.72
C LEU A 37 -27.16 0.52 -9.26
N ASN A 38 -27.19 1.56 -8.43
CA ASN A 38 -27.71 1.50 -7.06
C ASN A 38 -29.21 1.15 -6.98
N LYS A 39 -29.95 1.25 -8.09
CA LYS A 39 -31.36 0.85 -8.18
C LYS A 39 -31.54 -0.57 -8.75
N LYS A 40 -30.45 -1.28 -9.06
CA LYS A 40 -30.47 -2.62 -9.64
C LYS A 40 -30.26 -3.69 -8.57
N LEU A 41 -30.50 -4.95 -8.94
CA LEU A 41 -30.24 -6.09 -8.08
C LEU A 41 -28.75 -6.21 -7.77
N ASP A 42 -28.42 -6.56 -6.53
CA ASP A 42 -27.04 -6.75 -6.06
C ASP A 42 -26.23 -7.70 -6.96
N ALA A 43 -26.85 -8.74 -7.51
CA ALA A 43 -26.19 -9.65 -8.45
C ALA A 43 -25.64 -8.91 -9.70
N ILE A 44 -26.38 -7.92 -10.20
CA ILE A 44 -25.96 -7.10 -11.34
C ILE A 44 -24.85 -6.14 -10.91
N VAL A 45 -24.97 -5.54 -9.73
CA VAL A 45 -23.98 -4.61 -9.17
C VAL A 45 -22.66 -5.34 -8.90
N VAL A 46 -22.70 -6.52 -8.31
CA VAL A 46 -21.53 -7.41 -8.07
C VAL A 46 -20.87 -7.81 -9.39
N ALA A 47 -21.65 -8.29 -10.38
CA ALA A 47 -21.09 -8.66 -11.68
C ALA A 47 -20.40 -7.47 -12.37
N THR A 48 -20.98 -6.28 -12.24
CA THR A 48 -20.39 -5.05 -12.79
C THR A 48 -19.13 -4.66 -12.03
N LEU A 49 -19.15 -4.69 -10.69
CA LEU A 49 -18.00 -4.40 -9.83
C LEU A 49 -16.81 -5.32 -10.16
N LEU A 50 -17.05 -6.63 -10.28
CA LEU A 50 -16.03 -7.63 -10.65
C LEU A 50 -15.45 -7.38 -12.05
N THR A 51 -16.27 -6.88 -12.97
CA THR A 51 -15.81 -6.54 -14.33
C THR A 51 -14.93 -5.29 -14.31
N VAL A 52 -15.35 -4.26 -13.57
CA VAL A 52 -14.72 -2.94 -13.57
C VAL A 52 -13.45 -2.90 -12.72
N MET A 53 -13.35 -3.66 -11.62
CA MET A 53 -12.16 -3.68 -10.76
C MET A 53 -10.89 -4.22 -11.45
N GLY A 54 -11.03 -4.91 -12.58
CA GLY A 54 -9.92 -5.46 -13.35
C GLY A 54 -9.48 -6.86 -12.91
N LYS A 55 -8.79 -7.54 -13.84
CA LYS A 55 -8.40 -8.96 -13.69
C LYS A 55 -7.48 -9.20 -12.49
N ASP A 56 -6.58 -8.27 -12.20
CA ASP A 56 -5.61 -8.42 -11.11
C ASP A 56 -6.28 -8.26 -9.74
N CYS A 57 -7.17 -7.28 -9.57
CA CYS A 57 -7.98 -7.16 -8.36
C CYS A 57 -8.89 -8.40 -8.18
N CYS A 58 -9.47 -8.93 -9.26
CA CYS A 58 -10.24 -10.16 -9.23
C CYS A 58 -9.46 -11.37 -8.70
N ARG A 59 -8.14 -11.46 -8.93
CA ARG A 59 -7.32 -12.54 -8.35
C ARG A 59 -7.23 -12.44 -6.84
N ILE A 60 -7.21 -11.23 -6.29
CA ILE A 60 -7.22 -10.98 -4.84
C ILE A 60 -8.60 -11.31 -4.27
N TYR A 61 -9.67 -10.80 -4.90
CA TYR A 61 -11.06 -11.10 -4.52
C TYR A 61 -11.35 -12.60 -4.39
N LYS A 62 -10.83 -13.43 -5.31
CA LYS A 62 -11.00 -14.89 -5.26
C LYS A 62 -10.45 -15.52 -3.98
N ASN A 63 -9.38 -14.95 -3.43
CA ASN A 63 -8.69 -15.46 -2.25
C ASN A 63 -9.14 -14.77 -0.95
N LEU A 64 -10.06 -13.80 -1.01
CA LEU A 64 -10.59 -13.16 0.20
C LEU A 64 -11.40 -14.15 1.05
N PRO A 65 -11.30 -14.08 2.38
CA PRO A 65 -12.08 -14.91 3.30
C PRO A 65 -13.52 -14.37 3.41
N LEU A 66 -14.28 -14.49 2.32
CA LEU A 66 -15.70 -14.14 2.21
C LEU A 66 -16.56 -15.39 2.17
N THR A 67 -17.64 -15.40 2.94
CA THR A 67 -18.72 -16.38 2.86
C THR A 67 -19.51 -16.25 1.56
N ASP A 68 -20.26 -17.30 1.19
CA ASP A 68 -21.11 -17.29 -0.01
C ASP A 68 -22.18 -16.19 0.01
N HIS A 69 -22.62 -15.78 1.21
CA HIS A 69 -23.55 -14.67 1.38
C HIS A 69 -22.86 -13.33 1.11
N GLU A 70 -21.68 -13.10 1.69
CA GLU A 70 -20.93 -11.86 1.49
C GLU A 70 -20.48 -11.65 0.05
N ARG A 71 -20.21 -12.74 -0.70
CA ARG A 71 -19.90 -12.67 -2.15
C ARG A 71 -21.07 -12.21 -3.02
N LYS A 72 -22.28 -12.12 -2.48
CA LYS A 72 -23.46 -11.58 -3.16
C LYS A 72 -23.75 -10.13 -2.79
N SER A 73 -23.01 -9.57 -1.84
CA SER A 73 -23.18 -8.21 -1.34
C SER A 73 -22.08 -7.30 -1.90
N PRO A 74 -22.40 -6.29 -2.74
CA PRO A 74 -21.41 -5.33 -3.22
C PRO A 74 -20.68 -4.64 -2.06
N THR A 75 -21.41 -4.29 -1.00
CA THR A 75 -20.87 -3.61 0.18
C THR A 75 -19.85 -4.48 0.90
N SER A 76 -20.18 -5.73 1.20
CA SER A 76 -19.27 -6.63 1.92
C SER A 76 -18.00 -6.94 1.12
N ILE A 77 -18.12 -7.02 -0.23
CA ILE A 77 -16.97 -7.17 -1.12
C ILE A 77 -16.06 -5.93 -1.05
N LEU A 78 -16.64 -4.73 -1.14
CA LEU A 78 -15.88 -3.48 -1.07
C LEU A 78 -15.23 -3.28 0.30
N GLU A 79 -15.93 -3.59 1.39
CA GLU A 79 -15.37 -3.52 2.74
C GLU A 79 -14.17 -4.45 2.88
N LYS A 80 -14.29 -5.70 2.43
CA LYS A 80 -13.20 -6.68 2.55
C LYS A 80 -12.01 -6.38 1.64
N LEU A 81 -12.25 -5.87 0.44
CA LEU A 81 -11.20 -5.35 -0.43
C LEU A 81 -10.55 -4.12 0.20
N GLY A 82 -11.33 -3.23 0.81
CA GLY A 82 -10.82 -2.08 1.54
C GLY A 82 -9.92 -2.49 2.70
N GLU A 83 -10.34 -3.44 3.54
CA GLU A 83 -9.49 -4.02 4.58
C GLU A 83 -8.20 -4.59 4.00
N GLU A 84 -8.28 -5.36 2.91
CA GLU A 84 -7.10 -5.95 2.28
C GLU A 84 -6.13 -4.88 1.75
N PHE A 85 -6.63 -3.84 1.08
CA PHE A 85 -5.78 -2.80 0.48
C PHE A 85 -5.31 -1.77 1.50
N GLN A 86 -6.14 -1.38 2.47
CA GLN A 86 -5.84 -0.42 3.53
C GLN A 86 -5.00 -1.06 4.66
N SER A 87 -5.24 -2.33 5.02
CA SER A 87 -4.40 -3.04 6.00
C SER A 87 -2.98 -3.27 5.48
N LYS A 88 -2.80 -3.31 4.15
CA LYS A 88 -1.49 -3.52 3.49
C LYS A 88 -0.83 -2.21 3.08
N SER A 89 -1.58 -1.13 2.91
CA SER A 89 -1.03 0.19 2.63
C SER A 89 -0.68 1.02 3.88
N ASN A 90 -1.27 0.73 5.05
CA ASN A 90 -0.95 1.51 6.27
C ASN A 90 0.32 1.07 7.02
N ILE A 91 1.11 0.12 6.51
CA ILE A 91 2.34 -0.35 7.20
C ILE A 91 3.62 -0.20 6.38
N ILE A 92 3.55 -0.13 5.05
CA ILE A 92 4.73 -0.46 4.25
C ILE A 92 5.30 0.76 3.50
N TYR A 93 4.48 1.76 3.13
CA TYR A 93 4.96 2.88 2.31
C TYR A 93 5.32 4.17 3.04
N GLU A 94 5.07 4.28 4.35
CA GLU A 94 5.40 5.52 5.08
C GLU A 94 6.47 5.36 6.15
N ARG A 95 6.97 4.14 6.41
CA ARG A 95 7.64 3.85 7.71
C ARG A 95 9.16 3.90 7.72
N ALA A 96 9.80 4.14 6.58
CA ALA A 96 11.14 4.75 6.55
C ALA A 96 11.06 6.30 6.61
N SER A 97 9.91 6.85 6.20
CA SER A 97 9.67 8.29 6.06
C SER A 97 9.24 8.97 7.36
N VAL A 98 8.55 8.31 8.30
CA VAL A 98 8.03 8.99 9.51
C VAL A 98 9.12 9.67 10.34
N LYS A 99 10.28 9.03 10.55
CA LYS A 99 11.37 9.64 11.33
C LYS A 99 11.95 10.85 10.61
N ASP A 100 12.31 10.69 9.33
CA ASP A 100 12.93 11.74 8.52
C ASP A 100 11.96 12.91 8.25
N THR A 101 10.69 12.62 8.00
CA THR A 101 9.65 13.65 7.84
C THR A 101 9.32 14.34 9.15
N TRP A 102 9.34 13.63 10.28
CA TRP A 102 9.22 14.24 11.60
C TRP A 102 10.40 15.18 11.90
N GLU A 103 11.64 14.75 11.63
CA GLU A 103 12.84 15.58 11.80
C GLU A 103 12.76 16.86 10.95
N ASN A 104 12.33 16.76 9.69
CA ASN A 104 12.10 17.92 8.85
C ASN A 104 10.98 18.82 9.39
N TYR A 105 9.87 18.24 9.87
CA TYR A 105 8.74 18.96 10.43
C TYR A 105 9.14 19.76 11.68
N ILE A 106 9.91 19.16 12.61
CA ILE A 106 10.33 19.87 13.83
C ILE A 106 11.28 21.02 13.55
N ILE A 107 12.13 20.88 12.53
CA ILE A 107 13.03 21.96 12.08
C ILE A 107 12.21 23.08 11.43
N ALA A 108 11.34 22.73 10.49
CA ALA A 108 10.55 23.70 9.73
C ALA A 108 9.59 24.52 10.62
N THR A 109 9.03 23.89 11.66
CA THR A 109 8.09 24.54 12.59
C THR A 109 8.77 25.17 13.80
N GLY A 110 10.08 24.96 13.97
CA GLY A 110 10.82 25.41 15.14
C GLY A 110 10.45 24.68 16.44
N LEU A 111 9.78 23.53 16.35
CA LEU A 111 9.48 22.66 17.49
C LEU A 111 10.74 22.12 18.15
N ASN A 112 11.84 21.99 17.40
CA ASN A 112 13.15 21.62 17.92
C ASN A 112 13.71 22.60 18.99
N LYS A 113 13.10 23.78 19.15
CA LYS A 113 13.45 24.79 20.17
C LYS A 113 12.43 24.86 21.32
N LYS A 114 11.42 23.98 21.32
CA LYS A 114 10.34 23.95 22.33
C LYS A 114 10.63 22.89 23.39
N LEU A 115 9.89 22.96 24.50
CA LEU A 115 9.95 21.94 25.55
C LEU A 115 9.47 20.59 25.01
N ASP A 116 10.10 19.50 25.44
CA ASP A 116 9.74 18.14 25.04
C ASP A 116 8.26 17.82 25.25
N ALA A 117 7.64 18.34 26.31
CA ALA A 117 6.20 18.17 26.55
C ALA A 117 5.34 18.69 25.38
N ILE A 118 5.73 19.82 24.76
CA ILE A 118 5.03 20.39 23.60
C ILE A 118 5.30 19.53 22.36
N VAL A 119 6.54 19.07 22.19
CA VAL A 119 6.96 18.23 21.06
C VAL A 119 6.26 16.88 21.10
N VAL A 120 6.18 16.23 22.26
CA VAL A 120 5.43 14.99 22.50
C VAL A 120 3.94 15.18 22.23
N ALA A 121 3.32 16.22 22.80
CA ALA A 121 1.89 16.48 22.58
C ALA A 121 1.59 16.68 21.09
N THR A 122 2.47 17.40 20.38
CA THR A 122 2.35 17.59 18.94
C THR A 122 2.50 16.28 18.19
N LEU A 123 3.54 15.48 18.50
CA LEU A 123 3.79 14.17 17.90
C LEU A 123 2.58 13.25 18.03
N LEU A 124 2.01 13.14 19.24
CA LEU A 124 0.82 12.31 19.52
C LEU A 124 -0.42 12.79 18.76
N THR A 125 -0.52 14.09 18.48
CA THR A 125 -1.65 14.66 17.73
C THR A 125 -1.53 14.38 16.23
N VAL A 126 -0.31 14.48 15.68
CA VAL A 126 -0.10 14.35 14.23
C VAL A 126 0.08 12.90 13.76
N MET A 127 0.43 11.96 14.64
CA MET A 127 0.68 10.55 14.25
C MET A 127 -0.55 9.78 13.79
N GLY A 128 -1.76 10.34 13.96
CA GLY A 128 -3.02 9.71 13.55
C GLY A 128 -3.49 8.60 14.49
N LYS A 129 -4.78 8.23 14.37
CA LYS A 129 -5.48 7.35 15.31
C LYS A 129 -4.88 5.94 15.39
N ASP A 130 -4.46 5.38 14.25
CA ASP A 130 -3.92 4.02 14.21
C ASP A 130 -2.54 3.93 14.85
N CYS A 131 -1.65 4.90 14.60
CA CYS A 131 -0.36 4.99 15.27
C CYS A 131 -0.53 5.22 16.76
N TYR A 132 -1.48 6.08 17.17
CA TYR A 132 -1.78 6.36 18.57
C TYR A 132 -2.25 5.11 19.34
N ARG A 133 -3.05 4.24 18.70
CA ARG A 133 -3.45 2.95 19.28
C ARG A 133 -2.25 2.03 19.52
N ILE A 134 -1.28 2.03 18.61
CA ILE A 134 -0.05 1.24 18.77
C ILE A 134 0.79 1.84 19.90
N TYR A 135 0.97 3.17 19.93
CA TYR A 135 1.66 3.90 21.00
C TYR A 135 1.15 3.55 22.40
N ASN A 136 -0.18 3.49 22.60
CA ASN A 136 -0.76 3.16 23.91
C ASN A 136 -0.36 1.78 24.42
N ASN A 137 -0.07 0.84 23.53
CA ASN A 137 0.32 -0.52 23.86
C ASN A 137 1.84 -0.73 23.90
N LEU A 138 2.64 0.30 23.62
CA LEU A 138 4.10 0.19 23.69
C LEU A 138 4.57 0.05 25.14
N PRO A 139 5.58 -0.79 25.40
CA PRO A 139 6.20 -0.95 26.71
C PRO A 139 7.16 0.22 26.98
N LEU A 140 6.61 1.42 27.17
CA LEU A 140 7.34 2.65 27.51
C LEU A 140 7.16 2.98 28.98
N THR A 141 8.26 3.31 29.66
CA THR A 141 8.28 3.90 31.00
C THR A 141 7.73 5.32 31.02
N ASP A 142 7.37 5.83 32.19
CA ASP A 142 6.89 7.22 32.35
C ASP A 142 7.91 8.27 31.89
N HIS A 143 9.21 7.96 31.98
CA HIS A 143 10.27 8.80 31.48
C HIS A 143 10.32 8.77 29.95
N GLU A 144 10.27 7.59 29.34
CA GLU A 144 10.30 7.45 27.87
C GLU A 144 9.07 8.06 27.20
N ARG A 145 7.90 8.04 27.86
CA ARG A 145 6.68 8.73 27.37
C ARG A 145 6.80 10.25 27.32
N LYS A 146 7.83 10.84 27.94
CA LYS A 146 8.12 12.28 27.88
C LYS A 146 9.22 12.63 26.87
N SER A 147 9.81 11.62 26.22
CA SER A 147 10.88 11.78 25.24
C SER A 147 10.34 11.50 23.83
N PRO A 148 10.27 12.52 22.94
CA PRO A 148 9.88 12.30 21.55
C PRO A 148 10.73 11.24 20.85
N THR A 149 12.03 11.24 21.14
CA THR A 149 13.01 10.29 20.58
C THR A 149 12.70 8.86 21.00
N SER A 150 12.50 8.61 22.29
CA SER A 150 12.23 7.26 22.81
C SER A 150 10.90 6.70 22.28
N ILE A 151 9.89 7.57 22.13
CA ILE A 151 8.61 7.20 21.50
C ILE A 151 8.81 6.75 20.06
N LEU A 152 9.55 7.53 19.26
CA LEU A 152 9.81 7.23 17.84
C LEU A 152 10.64 5.97 17.66
N GLU A 153 11.65 5.76 18.49
CA GLU A 153 12.47 4.54 18.47
C GLU A 153 11.62 3.30 18.73
N LYS A 154 10.79 3.32 19.78
CA LYS A 154 9.95 2.18 20.15
C LYS A 154 8.84 1.91 19.15
N LEU A 155 8.25 2.95 18.57
CA LEU A 155 7.34 2.81 17.43
C LEU A 155 8.05 2.17 16.24
N GLY A 156 9.27 2.61 15.92
CA GLY A 156 10.10 2.05 14.87
C GLY A 156 10.38 0.55 15.07
N GLU A 157 10.79 0.15 16.27
CA GLU A 157 11.02 -1.25 16.64
C GLU A 157 9.75 -2.10 16.47
N GLU A 158 8.62 -1.61 16.98
CA GLU A 158 7.33 -2.31 16.90
C GLU A 158 6.84 -2.48 15.45
N PHE A 159 7.10 -1.48 14.60
CA PHE A 159 6.78 -1.58 13.18
C PHE A 159 7.71 -2.55 12.44
N GLN A 160 8.98 -2.63 12.85
CA GLN A 160 9.92 -3.57 12.27
C GLN A 160 9.66 -5.01 12.72
N SER A 161 9.27 -5.23 13.97
CA SER A 161 8.99 -6.56 14.54
C SER A 161 7.78 -7.22 13.88
N LYS A 162 6.76 -6.44 13.53
CA LYS A 162 5.54 -6.89 12.86
C LYS A 162 5.66 -6.97 11.33
N ARG A 163 6.83 -6.69 10.76
CA ARG A 163 7.03 -6.76 9.31
C ARG A 163 7.00 -8.21 8.82
N ASN A 164 5.98 -8.56 8.05
CA ASN A 164 5.89 -9.87 7.42
C ASN A 164 6.85 -9.95 6.23
N ILE A 165 8.05 -10.48 6.47
CA ILE A 165 9.12 -10.59 5.47
C ILE A 165 8.69 -11.43 4.27
N ILE A 166 7.89 -12.48 4.48
CA ILE A 166 7.37 -13.30 3.39
C ILE A 166 6.48 -12.46 2.47
N TYR A 167 5.64 -11.61 3.06
CA TYR A 167 4.76 -10.73 2.30
C TYR A 167 5.53 -9.63 1.54
N GLU A 168 6.55 -9.02 2.15
CA GLU A 168 7.43 -8.05 1.46
C GLU A 168 8.10 -8.68 0.23
N ARG A 169 8.64 -9.89 0.40
CA ARG A 169 9.25 -10.66 -0.68
C ARG A 169 8.23 -11.01 -1.76
N TYR A 170 7.02 -11.43 -1.38
CA TYR A 170 5.94 -11.65 -2.33
C TYR A 170 5.66 -10.40 -3.18
N LEU A 171 5.51 -9.23 -2.55
CA LEU A 171 5.28 -7.98 -3.25
C LEU A 171 6.44 -7.61 -4.18
N TYR A 172 7.67 -7.80 -3.72
CA TYR A 172 8.87 -7.64 -4.55
C TYR A 172 8.84 -8.50 -5.80
N PHE A 173 8.46 -9.77 -5.68
CA PHE A 173 8.32 -10.68 -6.82
C PHE A 173 7.17 -10.34 -7.76
N CYS A 174 6.16 -9.61 -7.29
CA CYS A 174 5.06 -9.14 -8.13
C CYS A 174 5.43 -7.95 -9.01
N ILE A 175 6.58 -7.29 -8.78
CA ILE A 175 7.00 -6.15 -9.60
C ILE A 175 7.45 -6.63 -10.99
N ALA A 176 6.83 -6.07 -12.01
CA ALA A 176 7.14 -6.26 -13.42
C ALA A 176 7.10 -4.91 -14.15
N GLN A 177 7.91 -4.76 -15.20
CA GLN A 177 7.94 -3.54 -16.00
C GLN A 177 6.64 -3.41 -16.80
N GLU A 178 5.94 -2.29 -16.63
CA GLU A 178 4.76 -1.99 -17.44
C GLU A 178 5.13 -1.79 -18.93
N PRO A 179 4.26 -2.16 -19.89
CA PRO A 179 4.51 -1.92 -21.31
C PRO A 179 4.76 -0.45 -21.66
N SER A 180 4.11 0.47 -20.93
CA SER A 180 4.10 1.91 -21.19
C SER A 180 5.09 2.73 -20.35
N LYS A 181 5.83 2.13 -19.40
CA LYS A 181 6.75 2.85 -18.52
C LYS A 181 8.21 2.53 -18.84
N GLY A 182 9.06 3.53 -18.70
CA GLY A 182 10.51 3.40 -18.84
C GLY A 182 11.11 2.48 -17.78
N PHE A 183 12.27 1.90 -18.11
CA PHE A 183 13.00 0.98 -17.24
C PHE A 183 13.36 1.59 -15.88
N ASP A 184 13.69 2.89 -15.82
CA ASP A 184 14.09 3.56 -14.58
C ASP A 184 13.01 3.49 -13.49
N ARG A 185 11.74 3.62 -13.87
CA ARG A 185 10.62 3.51 -12.92
C ARG A 185 10.52 2.09 -12.35
N PHE A 186 10.69 1.09 -13.20
CA PHE A 186 10.72 -0.31 -12.81
C PHE A 186 11.90 -0.59 -11.87
N LEU A 187 13.11 -0.13 -12.23
CA LEU A 187 14.31 -0.30 -11.41
C LEU A 187 14.19 0.37 -10.04
N ASN A 188 13.67 1.60 -9.99
CA ASN A 188 13.47 2.31 -8.73
C ASN A 188 12.43 1.59 -7.85
N SER A 189 11.33 1.10 -8.42
CA SER A 189 10.34 0.31 -7.67
C SER A 189 10.95 -0.95 -7.06
N LEU A 190 11.85 -1.62 -7.78
CA LEU A 190 12.59 -2.77 -7.26
C LEU A 190 13.55 -2.39 -6.14
N ARG A 191 14.34 -1.32 -6.32
CA ARG A 191 15.29 -0.81 -5.32
C ARG A 191 14.59 -0.38 -4.05
N ASP A 192 13.44 0.28 -4.14
CA ASP A 192 12.69 0.70 -2.95
C ASP A 192 12.18 -0.53 -2.19
N ARG A 193 11.58 -1.49 -2.92
CA ARG A 193 10.96 -2.66 -2.31
C ARG A 193 11.96 -3.66 -1.74
N ILE A 194 13.16 -3.80 -2.33
CA ILE A 194 14.13 -4.79 -1.86
C ILE A 194 14.66 -4.47 -0.46
N THR A 195 14.69 -3.19 -0.07
CA THR A 195 15.12 -2.73 1.27
C THR A 195 14.28 -3.32 2.41
N THR A 196 13.02 -3.70 2.14
CA THR A 196 12.13 -4.28 3.15
C THR A 196 12.19 -5.80 3.21
N CYS A 197 12.80 -6.45 2.22
CA CYS A 197 12.77 -7.89 2.02
C CYS A 197 13.78 -8.68 2.86
N LYS A 198 14.71 -7.99 3.54
CA LYS A 198 15.77 -8.60 4.38
C LYS A 198 16.49 -9.75 3.66
N TYR A 199 16.98 -9.52 2.45
CA TYR A 199 17.84 -10.48 1.74
C TYR A 199 19.29 -10.46 2.21
N ILE A 200 19.66 -9.44 2.99
CA ILE A 200 20.96 -9.31 3.66
C ILE A 200 22.08 -9.34 2.62
N THR A 201 22.81 -10.45 2.50
CA THR A 201 23.94 -10.58 1.58
C THR A 201 23.53 -10.81 0.14
N LEU A 202 22.27 -11.22 -0.12
CA LEU A 202 21.78 -11.56 -1.46
C LEU A 202 21.04 -10.41 -2.15
N GLU A 203 21.09 -9.20 -1.62
CA GLU A 203 20.28 -8.08 -2.13
C GLU A 203 20.56 -7.79 -3.62
N ASN A 204 21.84 -7.76 -4.01
CA ASN A 204 22.23 -7.47 -5.39
C ASN A 204 21.85 -8.60 -6.36
N GLU A 205 22.00 -9.86 -5.94
CA GLU A 205 21.62 -11.04 -6.69
C GLU A 205 20.11 -11.08 -6.90
N MET A 206 19.34 -10.84 -5.83
CA MET A 206 17.88 -10.79 -5.90
C MET A 206 17.40 -9.63 -6.78
N LEU A 207 18.07 -8.46 -6.72
CA LEU A 207 17.80 -7.33 -7.60
C LEU A 207 18.03 -7.68 -9.06
N ARG A 208 19.21 -8.21 -9.38
CA ARG A 208 19.59 -8.64 -10.73
C ARG A 208 18.60 -9.65 -11.28
N ASP A 209 18.31 -10.71 -10.54
CA ASP A 209 17.45 -11.79 -11.00
C ASP A 209 16.04 -11.26 -11.27
N ARG A 210 15.49 -10.41 -10.38
CA ARG A 210 14.17 -9.81 -10.57
C ARG A 210 14.12 -8.87 -11.78
N ILE A 211 15.19 -8.13 -12.07
CA ILE A 211 15.29 -7.33 -13.31
C ILE A 211 15.12 -8.22 -14.53
N VAL A 212 15.85 -9.34 -14.61
CA VAL A 212 15.78 -10.28 -15.73
C VAL A 212 14.38 -10.86 -15.89
N PHE A 213 13.77 -11.31 -14.79
CA PHE A 213 12.43 -11.89 -14.84
C PHE A 213 11.32 -10.85 -15.05
N GLY A 214 11.56 -9.58 -14.72
CA GLY A 214 10.54 -8.53 -14.70
C GLY A 214 10.58 -7.56 -15.87
N VAL A 215 11.67 -7.51 -16.65
CA VAL A 215 11.77 -6.69 -17.86
C VAL A 215 10.71 -7.09 -18.88
N ASN A 216 10.07 -6.12 -19.53
CA ASN A 216 8.98 -6.38 -20.48
C ASN A 216 9.48 -6.81 -21.87
N ASN A 217 10.68 -6.40 -22.25
CA ASN A 217 11.26 -6.60 -23.55
C ASN A 217 12.00 -7.96 -23.60
N SER A 218 11.55 -8.85 -24.50
CA SER A 218 12.11 -10.19 -24.68
C SER A 218 13.58 -10.17 -25.09
N ASP A 219 13.94 -9.31 -26.04
CA ASP A 219 15.31 -9.23 -26.58
C ASP A 219 16.29 -8.75 -25.52
N THR A 220 15.86 -7.80 -24.69
CA THR A 220 16.62 -7.32 -23.54
C THR A 220 16.80 -8.46 -22.53
N ARG A 221 15.75 -9.23 -22.25
CA ARG A 221 15.84 -10.39 -21.37
C ARG A 221 16.83 -11.44 -21.89
N GLU A 222 16.79 -11.75 -23.18
CA GLU A 222 17.71 -12.73 -23.81
C GLU A 222 19.17 -12.27 -23.73
N ARG A 223 19.43 -10.99 -24.02
CA ARG A 223 20.76 -10.39 -23.86
C ARG A 223 21.25 -10.45 -22.41
N LEU A 224 20.38 -10.16 -21.44
CA LEU A 224 20.72 -10.25 -20.01
C LEU A 224 20.98 -11.70 -19.56
N LEU A 225 20.36 -12.69 -20.21
CA LEU A 225 20.60 -14.11 -19.96
C LEU A 225 21.85 -14.65 -20.66
N GLY A 226 22.51 -13.85 -21.51
CA GLY A 226 23.66 -14.29 -22.30
C GLY A 226 23.29 -15.30 -23.38
N LYS A 227 22.02 -15.37 -23.80
CA LYS A 227 21.61 -16.15 -24.97
C LYS A 227 21.78 -15.27 -26.20
N ASN A 228 22.87 -15.50 -26.94
CA ASN A 228 23.04 -15.05 -28.32
C ASN A 228 22.92 -16.27 -29.24
#